data_AF-G3IL68-F1
#
_entry.id   AF-G3IL68-F1
#
_cell.length_a   1.000
_cell.length_b   1.000
_cell.length_c   1.000
_cell.angle_alpha   90.00
_cell.angle_beta   90.00
_cell.angle_gamma   90.00
#
_symmetry.space_group_name_H-M   'P 1'
#
loop_
_entity.id
_entity.type
_entity.pdbx_description
1 polymer ?
#
loop_
_entity_poly.entity_id
_entity_poly.type
_entity_poly.pdbx_seq_one_letter_code
_entity_poly.pdbx_strand_id
1 'polypeptide(L)'
;MEKLTEKQTEVETVMSDVLGFPMPQLDPRVLEVYRGVREVLSKYQSGKLPKAFKIIPALSNWEQILYLTEPEAWTKILYFTEPEAWTAAAMYQATRIFAANLKEWMAQRFYNLVLLPRVRDDISEFKRLNVHLYLALKKALFKPGAWYKGILIPLCESGTCTLREAIIVGSIITKCSIPALHSSAAMLKIAQMEYSGANSIFLRLLLDKKYVLPYRVLNALVSHFLGFH
;
A
#
# COMPACT_ATOMS: atom_id res chain seq x y z
N MET A 1 2.35 -36.05 -22.10
CA MET A 1 2.59 -34.59 -22.27
C MET A 1 1.30 -33.79 -22.09
N GLU A 2 0.13 -34.33 -22.46
CA GLU A 2 -1.18 -33.64 -22.33
C GLU A 2 -1.55 -33.21 -20.90
N LYS A 3 -1.25 -34.02 -19.89
CA LYS A 3 -1.56 -33.69 -18.47
C LYS A 3 -0.73 -32.53 -17.89
N LEU A 4 0.39 -32.15 -18.53
CA LEU A 4 1.21 -31.01 -18.13
C LEU A 4 0.68 -29.71 -18.76
N THR A 5 0.22 -29.77 -20.00
CA THR A 5 -0.44 -28.65 -20.69
C THR A 5 -1.79 -28.33 -20.07
N GLU A 6 -2.61 -29.33 -19.71
CA GLU A 6 -3.89 -29.09 -19.02
C GLU A 6 -3.70 -28.37 -17.69
N LYS A 7 -2.72 -28.79 -16.87
CA LYS A 7 -2.39 -28.11 -15.60
C LYS A 7 -1.86 -26.69 -15.79
N GLN A 8 -1.08 -26.44 -16.84
CA GLN A 8 -0.63 -25.08 -17.17
C GLN A 8 -1.80 -24.20 -17.59
N THR A 9 -2.73 -24.75 -18.36
CA THR A 9 -3.91 -24.02 -18.84
C THR A 9 -4.84 -23.69 -17.69
N GLU A 10 -5.12 -24.63 -16.78
CA GLU A 10 -5.95 -24.39 -15.57
C GLU A 10 -5.34 -23.33 -14.64
N VAL A 11 -4.03 -23.32 -14.46
CA VAL A 11 -3.34 -22.31 -13.64
C VAL A 11 -3.41 -20.93 -14.29
N GLU A 12 -3.32 -20.86 -15.63
CA GLU A 12 -3.50 -19.61 -16.38
C GLU A 12 -4.94 -19.09 -16.28
N THR A 13 -5.97 -19.95 -16.35
CA THR A 13 -7.37 -19.55 -16.21
C THR A 13 -7.66 -19.01 -14.82
N VAL A 14 -7.23 -19.72 -13.76
CA VAL A 14 -7.43 -19.29 -12.37
C VAL A 14 -6.66 -17.99 -12.07
N MET A 15 -5.47 -17.80 -12.64
CA MET A 15 -4.73 -16.53 -12.54
C MET A 15 -5.43 -15.37 -13.24
N SER A 16 -6.07 -15.62 -14.39
CA SER A 16 -6.82 -14.59 -15.13
C SER A 16 -8.10 -14.18 -14.41
N ASP A 17 -8.77 -15.12 -13.74
CA ASP A 17 -10.03 -14.87 -13.02
C ASP A 17 -9.81 -14.08 -11.72
N VAL A 18 -8.67 -14.25 -11.05
CA VAL A 18 -8.33 -13.49 -9.83
C VAL A 18 -7.89 -12.05 -10.13
N LEU A 19 -7.30 -11.81 -11.31
CA LEU A 19 -6.67 -10.53 -11.66
C LEU A 19 -7.48 -9.69 -12.67
N GLY A 20 -8.44 -10.27 -13.40
CA GLY A 20 -9.21 -9.57 -14.43
C GLY A 20 -8.36 -9.07 -15.61
N PHE A 21 -7.12 -9.56 -15.75
CA PHE A 21 -6.23 -9.22 -16.86
C PHE A 21 -5.73 -10.50 -17.53
N PRO A 22 -5.87 -10.63 -18.87
CA PRO A 22 -5.14 -11.66 -19.60
C PRO A 22 -3.65 -11.34 -19.44
N MET A 23 -2.90 -12.24 -18.79
CA MET A 23 -1.44 -12.13 -18.71
C MET A 23 -0.89 -12.18 -20.15
N PRO A 24 -0.36 -11.07 -20.71
CA PRO A 24 0.38 -11.17 -21.95
C PRO A 24 1.58 -12.07 -21.67
N GLN A 25 1.89 -13.01 -22.55
CA GLN A 25 3.08 -13.86 -22.41
C GLN A 25 4.32 -12.96 -22.29
N LEU A 26 4.82 -12.80 -21.05
CA LEU A 26 6.03 -12.04 -20.77
C LEU A 26 7.21 -12.83 -21.31
N ASP A 27 8.18 -12.12 -21.89
CA ASP A 27 9.41 -12.76 -22.39
C ASP A 27 10.07 -13.58 -21.26
N PRO A 28 10.41 -14.86 -21.50
CA PRO A 28 11.06 -15.73 -20.52
C PRO A 28 12.30 -15.10 -19.87
N ARG A 29 13.06 -14.26 -20.59
CA ARG A 29 14.24 -13.57 -20.06
C ARG A 29 13.86 -12.52 -19.00
N VAL A 30 12.74 -11.83 -19.21
CA VAL A 30 12.22 -10.84 -18.25
C VAL A 30 11.82 -11.56 -16.96
N LEU A 31 11.17 -12.73 -17.08
CA LEU A 31 10.80 -13.56 -15.93
C LEU A 31 12.03 -13.98 -15.12
N GLU A 32 13.08 -14.47 -15.79
CA GLU A 32 14.31 -14.91 -15.13
C GLU A 32 15.01 -13.76 -14.39
N VAL A 33 15.12 -12.59 -15.02
CA VAL A 33 15.73 -11.41 -14.41
C VAL A 33 14.98 -10.96 -13.15
N TYR A 34 13.65 -10.87 -13.22
CA TYR A 34 12.86 -10.40 -12.07
C TYR A 34 12.72 -11.45 -10.96
N ARG A 35 12.86 -12.75 -11.27
CA ARG A 35 13.06 -13.80 -10.26
C ARG A 35 14.37 -13.60 -9.50
N GLY A 36 15.48 -13.34 -10.19
CA GLY A 36 16.74 -13.01 -9.51
C GLY A 36 16.64 -11.74 -8.66
N VAL A 37 15.90 -10.72 -9.12
CA VAL A 37 15.64 -9.51 -8.32
C VAL A 37 14.83 -9.83 -7.06
N ARG A 38 13.85 -10.73 -7.13
CA ARG A 38 13.05 -11.16 -5.97
C ARG A 38 13.94 -11.74 -4.87
N GLU A 39 14.85 -12.66 -5.20
CA GLU A 39 15.77 -13.28 -4.23
C GLU A 39 16.68 -12.25 -3.54
N VAL A 40 17.07 -11.20 -4.27
CA VAL A 40 17.85 -10.10 -3.69
C VAL A 40 17.00 -9.30 -2.72
N LEU A 41 15.73 -9.01 -3.05
CA LEU A 41 14.83 -8.22 -2.21
C LEU A 41 14.36 -8.95 -0.95
N SER A 42 14.28 -10.29 -0.97
CA SER A 42 13.93 -11.10 0.21
C SER A 42 15.05 -11.16 1.25
N LYS A 43 16.31 -10.88 0.85
CA LYS A 43 17.49 -10.86 1.74
C LYS A 43 18.08 -9.47 1.93
N TYR A 44 17.48 -8.45 1.33
CA TYR A 44 18.03 -7.10 1.31
C TYR A 44 18.09 -6.47 2.71
N GLN A 45 19.25 -5.90 3.06
CA GLN A 45 19.43 -5.16 4.32
C GLN A 45 19.87 -3.71 4.04
N SER A 46 20.89 -3.55 3.20
CA SER A 46 21.49 -2.26 2.88
C SER A 46 22.14 -2.27 1.49
N GLY A 47 22.58 -1.11 1.02
CA GLY A 47 23.29 -0.96 -0.25
C GLY A 47 22.44 -0.43 -1.40
N LYS A 48 22.90 -0.69 -2.64
CA LYS A 48 22.21 -0.23 -3.86
C LYS A 48 21.24 -1.32 -4.33
N LEU A 49 19.99 -0.93 -4.58
CA LEU A 49 19.04 -1.82 -5.24
C LEU A 49 19.44 -2.12 -6.70
N PRO A 50 19.09 -3.32 -7.22
CA PRO A 50 19.33 -3.69 -8.61
C PRO A 50 18.81 -2.65 -9.61
N LYS A 51 19.54 -2.46 -10.72
CA LYS A 51 19.14 -1.48 -11.76
C LYS A 51 17.78 -1.85 -12.37
N ALA A 52 17.54 -3.14 -12.58
CA ALA A 52 16.26 -3.67 -13.08
C ALA A 52 15.06 -3.31 -12.19
N PHE A 53 15.27 -3.23 -10.86
CA PHE A 53 14.22 -2.81 -9.93
C PHE A 53 13.93 -1.30 -10.01
N LYS A 54 14.98 -0.49 -10.13
CA LYS A 54 14.85 0.99 -10.17
C LYS A 54 14.10 1.50 -11.40
N ILE A 55 14.09 0.75 -12.49
CA ILE A 55 13.40 1.14 -13.73
C ILE A 55 11.91 0.75 -13.74
N ILE A 56 11.44 -0.07 -12.79
CA ILE A 56 10.04 -0.54 -12.75
C ILE A 56 9.03 0.62 -12.86
N PRO A 57 9.16 1.74 -12.13
CA PRO A 57 8.23 2.86 -12.24
C PRO A 57 8.11 3.52 -13.63
N ALA A 58 9.11 3.31 -14.51
CA ALA A 58 9.11 3.85 -15.87
C ALA A 58 8.46 2.90 -16.89
N LEU A 59 8.17 1.65 -16.50
CA LEU A 59 7.56 0.66 -17.39
C LEU A 59 6.05 0.92 -17.52
N SER A 60 5.49 0.65 -18.69
CA SER A 60 4.04 0.74 -18.93
C SER A 60 3.28 -0.33 -18.14
N ASN A 61 3.85 -1.54 -18.05
CA ASN A 61 3.32 -2.70 -17.34
C ASN A 61 3.96 -2.89 -15.94
N TRP A 62 4.27 -1.79 -15.25
CA TRP A 62 4.99 -1.82 -13.97
C TRP A 62 4.33 -2.71 -12.91
N GLU A 63 2.99 -2.80 -12.86
CA GLU A 63 2.26 -3.64 -11.90
C GLU A 63 2.53 -5.13 -12.13
N GLN A 64 2.52 -5.58 -13.39
CA GLN A 64 2.82 -6.96 -13.75
C GLN A 64 4.26 -7.32 -13.39
N ILE A 65 5.21 -6.42 -13.69
CA ILE A 65 6.62 -6.62 -13.37
C ILE A 65 6.85 -6.63 -11.86
N LEU A 66 6.16 -5.75 -11.12
CA LEU A 66 6.22 -5.70 -9.66
C LEU A 66 5.70 -7.00 -9.05
N TYR A 67 4.61 -7.55 -9.59
CA TYR A 67 4.05 -8.83 -9.17
C TYR A 67 5.06 -9.98 -9.27
N LEU A 68 5.89 -10.00 -10.32
CA LEU A 68 6.96 -11.01 -10.46
C LEU A 68 8.02 -10.90 -9.36
N THR A 69 8.24 -9.68 -8.87
CA THR A 69 9.18 -9.44 -7.77
C THR A 69 8.57 -9.71 -6.41
N GLU A 70 7.24 -9.85 -6.31
CA GLU A 70 6.51 -10.00 -5.05
C GLU A 70 6.16 -11.47 -4.72
N PRO A 71 6.59 -12.00 -3.57
CA PRO A 71 6.41 -13.38 -3.14
C PRO A 71 4.99 -13.79 -2.75
N GLU A 72 4.18 -12.88 -2.20
CA GLU A 72 2.84 -13.23 -1.70
C GLU A 72 1.92 -13.81 -2.79
N ALA A 73 2.15 -13.37 -4.03
CA ALA A 73 1.22 -13.61 -5.09
C ALA A 73 1.46 -14.92 -5.87
N TRP A 74 2.69 -15.46 -5.80
CA TRP A 74 3.02 -16.78 -6.37
C TRP A 74 2.87 -17.92 -5.35
N THR A 75 3.07 -17.65 -4.07
CA THR A 75 3.24 -18.70 -3.05
C THR A 75 1.91 -19.23 -2.51
N LYS A 76 0.76 -18.64 -2.89
CA LYS A 76 -0.55 -19.20 -2.53
C LYS A 76 -1.00 -20.35 -3.43
N ILE A 77 -0.39 -20.53 -4.61
CA ILE A 77 -0.88 -21.47 -5.63
C ILE A 77 -0.15 -22.83 -5.59
N LEU A 78 1.06 -22.95 -5.01
CA LEU A 78 1.83 -24.20 -5.18
C LEU A 78 2.40 -24.89 -3.95
N TYR A 79 2.88 -24.25 -2.88
CA TYR A 79 3.49 -25.00 -1.77
C TYR A 79 3.37 -24.32 -0.40
N PHE A 80 3.18 -25.16 0.62
CA PHE A 80 3.17 -24.94 2.07
C PHE A 80 4.52 -24.43 2.63
N THR A 81 5.12 -23.40 2.02
CA THR A 81 6.36 -22.77 2.50
C THR A 81 6.16 -21.27 2.64
N GLU A 82 6.69 -20.70 3.73
CA GLU A 82 6.53 -19.28 4.06
C GLU A 82 6.88 -18.39 2.85
N PRO A 83 5.99 -17.50 2.39
CA PRO A 83 6.29 -16.61 1.28
C PRO A 83 7.49 -15.75 1.64
N GLU A 84 8.54 -15.80 0.82
CA GLU A 84 9.79 -15.03 1.02
C GLU A 84 9.59 -13.52 0.81
N ALA A 85 8.65 -12.88 1.53
CA ALA A 85 8.28 -11.47 1.44
C ALA A 85 9.51 -10.56 1.37
N TRP A 86 9.39 -9.43 0.66
CA TRP A 86 10.45 -8.41 0.69
C TRP A 86 10.82 -8.07 2.12
N THR A 87 12.09 -7.82 2.40
CA THR A 87 12.45 -7.33 3.74
C THR A 87 11.82 -5.96 4.01
N ALA A 88 11.66 -5.61 5.29
CA ALA A 88 11.19 -4.27 5.66
C ALA A 88 12.12 -3.17 5.11
N ALA A 89 13.42 -3.44 5.04
CA ALA A 89 14.41 -2.54 4.45
C ALA A 89 14.20 -2.36 2.93
N ALA A 90 13.88 -3.44 2.20
CA ALA A 90 13.55 -3.38 0.78
C ALA A 90 12.28 -2.55 0.56
N MET A 91 11.24 -2.78 1.36
CA MET A 91 9.99 -2.02 1.30
C MET A 91 10.18 -0.52 1.46
N TYR A 92 11.06 -0.10 2.38
CA TYR A 92 11.40 1.32 2.53
C TYR A 92 12.04 1.91 1.26
N GLN A 93 13.03 1.21 0.70
CA GLN A 93 13.75 1.69 -0.49
C GLN A 93 12.84 1.69 -1.72
N ALA A 94 12.01 0.66 -1.86
CA ALA A 94 10.97 0.59 -2.88
C ALA A 94 10.01 1.77 -2.75
N THR A 95 9.42 1.98 -1.58
CA THR A 95 8.51 3.10 -1.35
C THR A 95 9.14 4.44 -1.69
N ARG A 96 10.44 4.64 -1.40
CA ARG A 96 11.16 5.86 -1.76
C ARG A 96 11.30 6.04 -3.29
N ILE A 97 11.58 4.96 -4.02
CA ILE A 97 11.71 4.98 -5.49
C ILE A 97 10.34 5.22 -6.14
N PHE A 98 9.33 4.46 -5.72
CA PHE A 98 7.99 4.50 -6.29
C PHE A 98 7.30 5.84 -5.98
N ALA A 99 7.41 6.34 -4.75
CA ALA A 99 6.90 7.66 -4.38
C ALA A 99 7.60 8.81 -5.12
N ALA A 100 8.82 8.63 -5.61
CA ALA A 100 9.52 9.68 -6.37
C ALA A 100 9.16 9.65 -7.86
N ASN A 101 9.07 8.45 -8.46
CA ASN A 101 9.03 8.30 -9.92
C ASN A 101 7.62 8.03 -10.47
N LEU A 102 6.70 7.46 -9.69
CA LEU A 102 5.35 7.18 -10.18
C LEU A 102 4.48 8.43 -10.24
N LYS A 103 3.55 8.42 -11.21
CA LYS A 103 2.41 9.35 -11.23
C LYS A 103 1.53 9.12 -10.00
N GLU A 104 0.79 10.14 -9.57
CA GLU A 104 0.03 10.09 -8.32
C GLU A 104 -0.95 8.90 -8.25
N TRP A 105 -1.71 8.66 -9.33
CA TRP A 105 -2.65 7.54 -9.39
C TRP A 105 -1.95 6.17 -9.37
N MET A 106 -0.77 6.05 -9.96
CA MET A 106 0.03 4.82 -9.91
C MET A 106 0.61 4.60 -8.51
N ALA A 107 1.10 5.67 -7.87
CA ALA A 107 1.58 5.62 -6.49
C ALA A 107 0.46 5.22 -5.51
N GLN A 108 -0.76 5.71 -5.73
CA GLN A 108 -1.94 5.29 -4.97
C GLN A 108 -2.15 3.77 -5.07
N ARG A 109 -2.06 3.20 -6.28
CA ARG A 109 -2.20 1.74 -6.49
C ARG A 109 -1.10 0.97 -5.77
N PHE A 110 0.16 1.40 -5.89
CA PHE A 110 1.27 0.80 -5.14
C PHE A 110 1.03 0.86 -3.62
N TYR A 111 0.56 1.99 -3.10
CA TYR A 111 0.26 2.12 -1.68
C TYR A 111 -0.86 1.18 -1.22
N ASN A 112 -1.91 1.04 -2.03
CA ASN A 112 -3.07 0.24 -1.67
C ASN A 112 -2.82 -1.27 -1.79
N LEU A 113 -2.10 -1.70 -2.82
CA LEU A 113 -1.90 -3.13 -3.14
C LEU A 113 -0.67 -3.73 -2.45
N VAL A 114 0.35 -2.92 -2.14
CA VAL A 114 1.65 -3.41 -1.67
C VAL A 114 1.98 -2.87 -0.27
N LEU A 115 1.98 -1.55 -0.09
CA LEU A 115 2.43 -0.96 1.18
C LEU A 115 1.42 -1.15 2.32
N LEU A 116 0.13 -0.94 2.05
CA LEU A 116 -0.92 -1.01 3.07
C LEU A 116 -1.07 -2.43 3.63
N PRO A 117 -1.23 -3.51 2.82
CA PRO A 117 -1.37 -4.86 3.36
C PRO A 117 -0.18 -5.24 4.22
N ARG A 118 1.05 -5.00 3.73
CA ARG A 118 2.28 -5.30 4.47
C ARG A 118 2.39 -4.59 5.82
N VAL A 119 1.91 -3.35 5.92
CA VAL A 119 1.88 -2.60 7.18
C VAL A 119 0.87 -3.22 8.16
N ARG A 120 -0.29 -3.65 7.66
CA ARG A 120 -1.32 -4.28 8.48
C ARG A 120 -0.86 -5.65 9.00
N ASP A 121 -0.20 -6.43 8.16
CA ASP A 121 0.33 -7.75 8.53
C ASP A 121 1.38 -7.63 9.64
N ASP A 122 2.36 -6.72 9.49
CA ASP A 122 3.41 -6.49 10.49
C ASP A 122 2.83 -6.04 11.85
N ILE A 123 1.80 -5.18 11.84
CA ILE A 123 1.11 -4.74 13.06
C ILE A 123 0.28 -5.87 13.67
N SER A 124 -0.38 -6.68 12.84
CA SER A 124 -1.18 -7.83 13.29
C SER A 124 -0.30 -8.88 13.95
N GLU A 125 0.84 -9.20 13.35
CA GLU A 125 1.77 -10.22 13.83
C GLU A 125 2.57 -9.75 15.06
N PHE A 126 3.32 -8.64 14.93
CA PHE A 126 4.27 -8.21 15.96
C PHE A 126 3.69 -7.25 17.00
N LYS A 127 2.45 -6.79 16.80
CA LYS A 127 1.78 -5.77 17.64
C LYS A 127 2.54 -4.44 17.73
N ARG A 128 3.54 -4.23 16.88
CA ARG A 128 4.35 -3.02 16.72
C ARG A 128 4.78 -2.95 15.26
N LEU A 129 5.02 -1.76 14.73
CA LEU A 129 5.46 -1.60 13.35
C LEU A 129 6.99 -1.53 13.26
N ASN A 130 7.57 -2.29 12.33
CA ASN A 130 8.98 -2.21 11.98
C ASN A 130 9.41 -0.78 11.61
N VAL A 131 10.59 -0.36 12.05
CA VAL A 131 11.11 1.00 11.81
C VAL A 131 11.21 1.32 10.31
N HIS A 132 11.62 0.37 9.47
CA HIS A 132 11.71 0.61 8.03
C HIS A 132 10.33 0.81 7.39
N LEU A 133 9.32 0.06 7.82
CA LEU A 133 7.93 0.24 7.36
C LEU A 133 7.36 1.58 7.84
N TYR A 134 7.68 2.00 9.07
CA TYR A 134 7.32 3.33 9.56
C TYR A 134 7.95 4.45 8.71
N LEU A 135 9.23 4.31 8.37
CA LEU A 135 9.92 5.24 7.47
C LEU A 135 9.36 5.19 6.05
N ALA A 136 8.90 4.03 5.57
CA ALA A 136 8.24 3.86 4.29
C ALA A 136 6.95 4.69 4.24
N LEU A 137 6.09 4.58 5.25
CA LEU A 137 4.87 5.38 5.36
C LEU A 137 5.17 6.89 5.41
N LYS A 138 6.18 7.31 6.18
CA LYS A 138 6.63 8.70 6.18
C LYS A 138 7.10 9.17 4.80
N LYS A 139 7.74 8.29 4.01
CA LYS A 139 8.15 8.62 2.65
C LYS A 139 7.01 8.63 1.64
N ALA A 140 6.02 7.76 1.79
CA ALA A 140 4.82 7.77 0.96
C ALA A 140 4.05 9.09 1.06
N LEU A 141 4.08 9.75 2.23
CA LEU A 141 3.41 11.03 2.46
C LEU A 141 3.95 12.20 1.63
N PHE A 142 5.10 12.05 0.96
CA PHE A 142 5.59 13.04 -0.02
C PHE A 142 4.63 13.21 -1.22
N LYS A 143 3.71 12.27 -1.44
CA LYS A 143 2.57 12.41 -2.35
C LYS A 143 1.26 12.30 -1.54
N PRO A 144 0.76 13.41 -0.96
CA PRO A 144 -0.33 13.37 0.01
C PRO A 144 -1.65 12.84 -0.56
N GLY A 145 -2.04 13.19 -1.80
CA GLY A 145 -3.29 12.68 -2.38
C GLY A 145 -3.25 11.17 -2.65
N ALA A 146 -2.13 10.65 -3.15
CA ALA A 146 -1.89 9.21 -3.24
C ALA A 146 -1.91 8.53 -1.86
N TRP A 147 -1.27 9.14 -0.86
CA TRP A 147 -1.22 8.59 0.50
C TRP A 147 -2.62 8.52 1.14
N TYR A 148 -3.42 9.59 1.05
CA TYR A 148 -4.77 9.58 1.61
C TYR A 148 -5.66 8.53 0.91
N LYS A 149 -5.65 8.48 -0.43
CA LYS A 149 -6.49 7.55 -1.19
C LYS A 149 -5.99 6.11 -1.21
N GLY A 150 -4.69 5.88 -0.98
CA GLY A 150 -4.07 4.56 -1.03
C GLY A 150 -3.85 3.91 0.33
N ILE A 151 -3.67 4.73 1.39
CA ILE A 151 -3.41 4.27 2.76
C ILE A 151 -4.60 4.60 3.68
N LEU A 152 -4.84 5.89 3.95
CA LEU A 152 -5.72 6.28 5.05
C LEU A 152 -7.20 5.95 4.79
N ILE A 153 -7.73 6.38 3.64
CA ILE A 153 -9.14 6.18 3.29
C ILE A 153 -9.47 4.68 3.18
N PRO A 154 -8.69 3.85 2.45
CA PRO A 154 -8.94 2.41 2.41
C PRO A 154 -8.83 1.73 3.79
N LEU A 155 -7.91 2.18 4.64
CA LEU A 155 -7.80 1.66 6.00
C LEU A 155 -9.09 1.95 6.79
N CYS A 156 -9.60 3.18 6.73
CA CYS A 156 -10.87 3.59 7.35
C CYS A 156 -12.10 2.87 6.78
N GLU A 157 -12.19 2.76 5.45
CA GLU A 157 -13.33 2.12 4.75
C GLU A 157 -13.37 0.61 4.92
N SER A 158 -12.25 -0.04 5.26
CA SER A 158 -12.19 -1.49 5.44
C SER A 158 -13.05 -2.03 6.59
N GLY A 159 -13.50 -1.17 7.52
CA GLY A 159 -14.26 -1.55 8.72
C GLY A 159 -13.48 -2.36 9.76
N THR A 160 -12.32 -2.91 9.39
CA THR A 160 -11.46 -3.76 10.22
C THR A 160 -10.28 -3.01 10.84
N CYS A 161 -10.21 -1.68 10.69
CA CYS A 161 -9.12 -0.88 11.25
C CYS A 161 -9.15 -0.94 12.78
N THR A 162 -8.08 -1.48 13.36
CA THR A 162 -7.90 -1.56 14.81
C THR A 162 -7.43 -0.22 15.40
N LEU A 163 -7.64 -0.04 16.70
CA LEU A 163 -7.14 1.14 17.44
C LEU A 163 -5.61 1.25 17.35
N ARG A 164 -4.90 0.11 17.32
CA ARG A 164 -3.44 0.08 17.27
C ARG A 164 -2.91 0.52 15.91
N GLU A 165 -3.51 0.04 14.82
CA GLU A 165 -3.22 0.54 13.47
C GLU A 165 -3.47 2.05 13.38
N ALA A 166 -4.60 2.53 13.92
CA ALA A 166 -4.96 3.94 13.91
C ALA A 166 -3.96 4.82 14.66
N ILE A 167 -3.47 4.39 15.82
CA ILE A 167 -2.45 5.12 16.59
C ILE A 167 -1.12 5.18 15.84
N ILE A 168 -0.67 4.05 15.25
CA ILE A 168 0.61 3.97 14.54
C ILE A 168 0.57 4.85 13.28
N VAL A 169 -0.44 4.67 12.42
CA VAL A 169 -0.61 5.46 11.19
C VAL A 169 -0.89 6.93 11.52
N GLY A 170 -1.71 7.19 12.55
CA GLY A 170 -2.02 8.53 13.02
C GLY A 170 -0.78 9.29 13.51
N SER A 171 0.20 8.60 14.11
CA SER A 171 1.45 9.23 14.53
C SER A 171 2.27 9.81 13.36
N ILE A 172 2.07 9.32 12.14
CA ILE A 172 2.72 9.86 10.94
C ILE A 172 2.03 11.15 10.50
N ILE A 173 0.69 11.20 10.60
CA ILE A 173 -0.09 12.42 10.35
C ILE A 173 0.39 13.54 11.26
N THR A 174 0.55 13.28 12.56
CA THR A 174 0.98 14.32 13.52
C THR A 174 2.39 14.81 13.24
N LYS A 175 3.35 13.91 12.97
CA LYS A 175 4.76 14.25 12.80
C LYS A 175 5.09 14.92 11.46
N CYS A 176 4.32 14.68 10.42
CA CYS A 176 4.61 15.22 9.09
C CYS A 176 3.75 16.43 8.77
N SER A 177 4.31 17.40 8.04
CA SER A 177 3.54 18.53 7.51
C SER A 177 2.80 18.11 6.25
N ILE A 178 1.49 18.35 6.18
CA ILE A 178 0.62 17.93 5.07
C ILE A 178 -0.11 19.18 4.55
N PRO A 179 -0.26 19.37 3.22
CA PRO A 179 -1.01 20.52 2.71
C PRO A 179 -2.49 20.49 3.15
N ALA A 180 -2.98 21.65 3.62
CA ALA A 180 -4.32 21.79 4.21
C ALA A 180 -5.46 21.31 3.32
N LEU A 181 -5.36 21.49 1.99
CA LEU A 181 -6.39 21.06 1.04
C LEU A 181 -6.58 19.54 1.04
N HIS A 182 -5.48 18.77 1.07
CA HIS A 182 -5.53 17.31 1.09
C HIS A 182 -6.09 16.82 2.43
N SER A 183 -5.65 17.43 3.54
CA SER A 183 -6.17 17.12 4.87
C SER A 183 -7.66 17.44 5.00
N SER A 184 -8.13 18.55 4.42
CA SER A 184 -9.54 18.94 4.40
C SER A 184 -10.39 17.93 3.63
N ALA A 185 -9.93 17.50 2.45
CA ALA A 185 -10.63 16.49 1.66
C ALA A 185 -10.72 15.14 2.39
N ALA A 186 -9.65 14.72 3.07
CA ALA A 186 -9.64 13.51 3.88
C ALA A 186 -10.58 13.62 5.10
N MET A 187 -10.59 14.75 5.80
CA MET A 187 -11.52 15.01 6.91
C MET A 187 -12.97 14.93 6.45
N LEU A 188 -13.31 15.56 5.33
CA LEU A 188 -14.65 15.51 4.75
C LEU A 188 -15.09 14.06 4.50
N LYS A 189 -14.22 13.26 3.89
CA LYS A 189 -14.52 11.87 3.57
C LYS A 189 -14.68 11.02 4.84
N ILE A 190 -13.78 11.15 5.83
CA ILE A 190 -13.87 10.42 7.11
C ILE A 190 -15.14 10.81 7.89
N ALA A 191 -15.50 12.09 7.93
CA ALA A 191 -16.72 12.56 8.61
C ALA A 191 -18.01 11.97 8.01
N GLN A 192 -17.99 11.59 6.73
CA GLN A 192 -19.11 10.98 6.02
C GLN A 192 -19.12 9.43 6.08
N MET A 193 -18.06 8.81 6.63
CA MET A 193 -18.01 7.36 6.81
C MET A 193 -18.80 6.91 8.05
N GLU A 194 -19.05 5.61 8.13
CA GLU A 194 -19.55 4.99 9.35
C GLU A 194 -18.61 5.23 10.53
N TYR A 195 -19.22 5.41 11.70
CA TYR A 195 -18.50 5.67 12.92
C TYR A 195 -17.68 4.45 13.37
N SER A 196 -16.42 4.70 13.70
CA SER A 196 -15.59 3.73 14.42
C SER A 196 -14.61 4.47 15.33
N GLY A 197 -14.20 3.83 16.43
CA GLY A 197 -13.21 4.41 17.35
C GLY A 197 -11.88 4.73 16.64
N ALA A 198 -11.50 3.93 15.64
CA ALA A 198 -10.31 4.17 14.82
C ALA A 198 -10.45 5.43 13.94
N ASN A 199 -11.60 5.62 13.29
CA ASN A 199 -11.86 6.81 12.45
C ASN A 199 -11.82 8.11 13.27
N SER A 200 -12.37 8.08 14.50
CA SER A 200 -12.34 9.22 15.43
C SER A 200 -10.92 9.62 15.84
N ILE A 201 -9.98 8.65 15.95
CA ILE A 201 -8.57 8.95 16.20
C ILE A 201 -8.00 9.77 15.05
N PHE A 202 -8.21 9.35 13.80
CA PHE A 202 -7.71 10.10 12.64
C PHE A 202 -8.34 11.48 12.52
N LEU A 203 -9.65 11.58 12.75
CA LEU A 203 -10.36 12.85 12.70
C LEU A 203 -9.81 13.84 13.73
N ARG A 204 -9.62 13.40 14.98
CA ARG A 204 -8.99 14.20 16.05
C ARG A 204 -7.59 14.66 15.64
N LEU A 205 -6.75 13.76 15.14
CA LEU A 205 -5.37 14.08 14.77
C LEU A 205 -5.27 15.06 13.59
N LEU A 206 -6.23 15.03 12.66
CA LEU A 206 -6.32 15.99 11.57
C LEU A 206 -6.82 17.36 12.05
N LEU A 207 -7.74 17.40 13.01
CA LEU A 207 -8.19 18.64 13.66
C LEU A 207 -7.08 19.28 14.50
N ASP A 208 -6.26 18.47 15.19
CA ASP A 208 -5.10 18.93 15.97
C ASP A 208 -4.05 19.66 15.11
N LYS A 209 -4.08 19.51 13.78
CA LYS A 209 -3.26 20.31 12.86
C LYS A 209 -3.66 21.78 12.78
N LYS A 210 -4.87 22.13 13.22
CA LYS A 210 -5.38 23.51 13.27
C LYS A 210 -5.26 24.26 11.94
N TYR A 211 -5.53 23.57 10.83
CA TYR A 211 -5.59 24.19 9.51
C TYR A 211 -6.84 25.06 9.36
N VAL A 212 -6.77 26.03 8.45
CA VAL A 212 -7.97 26.74 7.97
C VAL A 212 -8.80 25.78 7.12
N LEU A 213 -10.04 25.54 7.53
CA LEU A 213 -10.93 24.58 6.88
C LEU A 213 -11.99 25.29 6.01
N PRO A 214 -12.30 24.75 4.82
CA PRO A 214 -13.45 25.20 4.04
C PRO A 214 -14.78 24.97 4.79
N TYR A 215 -15.75 25.87 4.61
CA TYR A 215 -17.08 25.76 5.24
C TYR A 215 -17.77 24.42 4.98
N ARG A 216 -17.61 23.85 3.78
CA ARG A 216 -18.16 22.52 3.46
C ARG A 216 -17.63 21.43 4.39
N VAL A 217 -16.37 21.50 4.80
CA VAL A 217 -15.74 20.52 5.70
C VAL A 217 -16.24 20.74 7.13
N LEU A 218 -16.35 22.01 7.58
CA LEU A 218 -16.94 22.34 8.88
C LEU A 218 -18.38 21.83 9.00
N ASN A 219 -19.21 22.05 8.00
CA ASN A 219 -20.60 21.58 8.00
C ASN A 219 -20.69 20.05 8.08
N ALA A 220 -19.80 19.34 7.38
CA ALA A 220 -19.75 17.88 7.45
C ALA A 220 -19.28 17.39 8.82
N LEU A 221 -18.30 18.05 9.45
CA LEU A 221 -17.86 17.73 10.81
C LEU A 221 -18.97 17.96 11.83
N VAL A 222 -19.67 19.09 11.74
CA VAL A 222 -20.83 19.38 12.61
C VAL A 222 -21.91 18.31 12.44
N SER A 223 -22.25 17.97 11.19
CA SER A 223 -23.24 16.93 10.89
C SER A 223 -22.81 15.56 11.44
N HIS A 224 -21.53 15.22 11.33
CA HIS A 224 -20.96 14.01 11.91
C HIS A 224 -21.17 13.95 13.42
N PHE A 225 -20.82 15.02 14.16
CA PHE A 225 -20.98 15.05 15.61
C PHE A 225 -22.45 15.08 16.07
N LEU A 226 -23.34 15.74 15.31
CA LEU A 226 -24.78 15.73 15.58
C LEU A 226 -25.43 14.35 15.37
N GLY A 227 -24.81 13.46 14.57
CA GLY A 227 -25.32 12.11 14.34
C GLY A 227 -25.28 11.17 15.54
N PHE A 228 -24.67 11.59 16.66
CA PHE A 228 -24.59 10.81 17.91
C PHE A 228 -25.46 11.39 19.04
N HIS A 229 -26.26 12.42 18.74
CA HIS A 229 -27.21 13.02 19.66
C HIS A 229 -28.59 12.38 19.61
#